data_AF-A0A819ZLN8-F1
#
_entry.id   AF-A0A819ZLN8-F1
#
_cell.length_a   1.000
_cell.length_b   1.000
_cell.length_c   1.000
_cell.angle_alpha   90.00
_cell.angle_beta   90.00
_cell.angle_gamma   90.00
#
_symmetry.space_group_name_H-M   'P 1'
#
loop_
_entity.id
_entity.type
_entity.pdbx_description
1 polymer ?
#
loop_
_entity_poly.entity_id
_entity_poly.type
_entity_poly.pdbx_seq_one_letter_code
_entity_poly.pdbx_strand_id
1 'polypeptide(L)' 'METQRIVITKVYESGTGDSQENFGHTVTLQLAWNSSHAQFEGKWFVETGRYRGSDKFELNLEDSSEGLPEKPVD' A
#
# COMPACT_ATOMS: atom_id res chain seq x y z
N MET A 1 -1.86 -24.29 -7.55
CA MET A 1 -0.95 -23.22 -7.09
C MET A 1 -1.83 -22.16 -6.46
N GLU A 2 -1.87 -22.10 -5.13
CA GLU A 2 -2.69 -21.10 -4.44
C GLU A 2 -2.07 -19.73 -4.67
N THR A 3 -2.81 -18.83 -5.33
CA THR A 3 -2.42 -17.42 -5.42
C THR A 3 -2.68 -16.81 -4.06
N GLN A 4 -1.63 -16.53 -3.30
CA GLN A 4 -1.77 -15.75 -2.06
C GLN A 4 -2.25 -14.36 -2.45
N ARG A 5 -3.49 -14.04 -2.08
CA ARG A 5 -4.13 -12.75 -2.30
C ARG A 5 -4.21 -12.01 -0.99
N ILE A 6 -3.76 -10.77 -1.00
CA ILE A 6 -3.86 -9.84 0.11
C ILE A 6 -4.81 -8.74 -0.30
N VAL A 7 -5.85 -8.52 0.49
CA VAL A 7 -6.76 -7.37 0.34
C VAL A 7 -6.72 -6.58 1.62
N ILE A 8 -6.34 -5.31 1.52
CA ILE A 8 -6.29 -4.38 2.64
C ILE A 8 -7.17 -3.20 2.29
N THR A 9 -8.14 -2.91 3.15
CA THR A 9 -8.98 -1.73 3.03
C THR A 9 -8.74 -0.82 4.22
N LYS A 10 -8.44 0.45 3.95
CA LYS A 10 -8.29 1.49 4.95
C LYS A 10 -9.27 2.60 4.67
N VAL A 11 -10.06 2.96 5.67
CA VAL A 11 -10.96 4.11 5.63
C VAL A 11 -10.29 5.27 6.37
N TYR A 12 -10.24 6.41 5.72
CA TYR A 12 -9.74 7.66 6.30
C TYR A 12 -10.91 8.60 6.56
N GLU A 13 -10.98 9.14 7.78
CA GLU A 13 -11.96 10.14 8.16
C GLU A 13 -11.64 11.47 7.49
N SER A 14 -12.69 12.19 7.06
CA SER A 14 -12.56 13.52 6.46
C SER A 14 -11.90 14.50 7.44
N GLY A 15 -11.03 15.36 6.94
CA GLY A 15 -10.35 16.37 7.76
C GLY A 15 -9.09 15.88 8.48
N THR A 16 -8.65 14.64 8.27
CA THR A 16 -7.36 14.13 8.75
C THR A 16 -6.23 14.47 7.76
N GLY A 17 -5.03 14.80 8.23
CA GLY A 17 -3.93 15.24 7.36
C GLY A 17 -4.20 16.63 6.77
N ASP A 18 -4.03 16.81 5.46
CA ASP A 18 -4.47 18.04 4.79
C ASP A 18 -5.99 18.03 4.61
N SER A 19 -6.66 18.79 5.47
CA SER A 19 -8.12 18.94 5.48
C SER A 19 -8.73 19.51 4.19
N GLN A 20 -7.96 20.21 3.34
CA GLN A 20 -8.46 20.74 2.08
C GLN A 20 -8.49 19.69 0.96
N GLU A 21 -7.70 18.63 1.09
CA GLU A 21 -7.61 17.56 0.11
C GLU A 21 -8.29 16.27 0.59
N ASN A 22 -8.31 16.04 1.90
CA ASN A 22 -8.89 14.83 2.49
C ASN A 22 -10.38 15.00 2.84
N PHE A 23 -11.22 14.74 1.84
CA PHE A 23 -12.69 14.71 1.98
C PHE A 23 -13.24 13.41 2.58
N GLY A 24 -12.39 12.57 3.16
CA GLY A 24 -12.72 11.20 3.55
C GLY A 24 -12.63 10.27 2.35
N HIS A 25 -11.88 9.18 2.50
CA HIS A 25 -11.61 8.28 1.38
C HIS A 25 -11.40 6.84 1.85
N THR A 26 -11.89 5.90 1.04
CA THR A 26 -11.63 4.48 1.21
C THR A 26 -10.54 4.08 0.24
N VAL A 27 -9.42 3.60 0.78
CA VAL A 27 -8.32 3.04 0.00
C VAL A 27 -8.41 1.52 0.08
N THR A 28 -8.43 0.85 -1.06
CA THR A 28 -8.31 -0.61 -1.13
C THR A 28 -7.08 -0.99 -1.93
N LEU A 29 -6.21 -1.79 -1.33
CA LEU A 29 -5.07 -2.43 -1.96
C LEU A 29 -5.42 -3.89 -2.22
N GLN A 30 -5.36 -4.32 -3.48
CA GLN A 30 -5.52 -5.72 -3.85
C GLN A 30 -4.21 -6.20 -4.47
N LEU A 31 -3.54 -7.12 -3.79
CA LEU A 31 -2.26 -7.67 -4.20
C LEU A 31 -2.37 -9.18 -4.37
N ALA A 32 -1.68 -9.70 -5.37
CA ALA A 32 -1.50 -11.12 -5.60
C ALA A 32 -0.01 -11.43 -5.69
N TRP A 33 0.39 -12.57 -5.13
CA TRP A 33 1.75 -13.07 -5.30
C TRP A 33 1.99 -13.43 -6.77
N ASN A 34 2.98 -12.78 -7.39
CA ASN A 34 3.50 -13.14 -8.70
C ASN A 34 4.75 -14.02 -8.52
N SER A 35 4.59 -15.33 -8.72
CA SER A 35 5.69 -16.29 -8.57
C SER A 35 6.79 -16.14 -9.62
N SER A 36 6.49 -15.56 -10.79
CA SER A 36 7.48 -15.37 -11.86
C SER A 36 8.45 -14.24 -11.56
N HIS A 37 7.98 -13.22 -10.83
CA HIS A 37 8.79 -12.07 -10.42
C HIS A 37 9.17 -12.09 -8.93
N ALA A 38 8.69 -13.10 -8.19
CA ALA A 38 8.88 -13.23 -6.75
C ALA A 38 8.48 -11.96 -5.95
N GLN A 39 7.36 -11.34 -6.33
CA GLN A 39 6.89 -10.09 -5.72
C GLN A 39 5.36 -10.03 -5.64
N PHE A 40 4.82 -9.10 -4.84
CA PHE A 40 3.38 -8.83 -4.83
C PHE A 40 3.03 -7.76 -5.86
N GLU A 41 2.07 -8.06 -6.73
CA GLU A 41 1.59 -7.16 -7.77
C GLU A 41 0.09 -6.96 -7.66
N GLY A 42 -0.40 -5.78 -8.03
CA GLY A 42 -1.82 -5.55 -8.09
C GLY A 42 -2.21 -4.11 -8.34
N LYS A 43 -3.31 -3.68 -7.74
CA LYS A 43 -3.88 -2.34 -7.93
C LYS A 43 -4.27 -1.73 -6.61
N TRP A 44 -4.12 -0.42 -6.51
CA TRP A 44 -4.80 0.37 -5.49
C TRP A 44 -6.04 1.02 -6.08
N PHE A 45 -7.04 1.22 -5.23
CA PHE A 45 -8.30 1.90 -5.55
C PHE A 45 -8.57 2.93 -4.46
N VAL A 46 -8.90 4.15 -4.86
CA VAL A 46 -9.37 5.22 -3.98
C VAL A 46 -10.79 5.57 -4.39
N GLU A 47 -11.68 5.61 -3.40
CA GLU A 47 -13.04 6.12 -3.57
C GLU A 47 -13.34 7.19 -2.54
N THR A 48 -13.85 8.32 -3.01
CA THR A 48 -14.43 9.40 -2.21
C THR A 48 -15.85 9.68 -2.69
N GLY A 49 -16.58 10.53 -1.98
CA GLY A 49 -17.88 11.02 -2.47
C GLY A 49 -17.80 11.86 -3.76
N ARG A 50 -16.60 12.29 -4.20
CA ARG A 50 -16.41 13.20 -5.34
C ARG A 50 -15.60 12.63 -6.49
N TYR A 51 -14.72 11.65 -6.24
CA TYR A 51 -13.87 11.07 -7.26
C TYR A 51 -13.53 9.62 -6.96
N ARG A 52 -13.14 8.91 -8.02
CA ARG A 52 -12.60 7.55 -7.98
C ARG A 52 -11.29 7.52 -8.74
N GLY A 53 -10.31 6.83 -8.18
CA GLY A 53 -8.99 6.65 -8.78
C GLY A 53 -8.51 5.22 -8.61
N SER A 54 -7.68 4.76 -9.53
CA SER A 54 -7.00 3.48 -9.41
C SER A 54 -5.72 3.48 -10.20
N ASP A 55 -4.69 2.82 -9.70
CA ASP A 55 -3.45 2.59 -10.46
C ASP A 55 -2.80 1.26 -10.08
N LYS A 56 -1.78 0.87 -10.83
CA LYS A 56 -0.95 -0.30 -10.53
C LYS A 56 -0.13 -0.06 -9.28
N PHE A 57 0.06 -1.12 -8.51
CA PHE A 57 0.97 -1.16 -7.37
C PHE A 57 1.85 -2.41 -7.47
N GLU A 58 3.14 -2.22 -7.26
CA GLU A 58 4.15 -3.28 -7.21
C GLU A 58 4.90 -3.12 -5.89
N LEU A 59 4.91 -4.18 -5.08
CA LEU A 59 5.65 -4.21 -3.82
C LEU A 59 6.88 -5.10 -4.00
N ASN A 60 8.01 -4.44 -4.17
CA ASN A 60 9.31 -5.09 -4.19
C ASN A 60 9.79 -5.18 -2.75
N LEU A 61 9.90 -6.41 -2.23
CA LEU A 61 10.59 -6.65 -0.98
C LEU A 61 12.09 -6.63 -1.31
N GLU A 62 12.73 -5.48 -1.17
CA GLU A 62 14.20 -5.45 -1.13
C GLU A 62 14.63 -6.27 0.09
N ASP A 63 15.55 -7.23 -0.13
CA ASP A 63 16.20 -7.94 0.98
C ASP A 63 16.90 -6.87 1.83
N SER A 64 16.32 -6.56 2.99
CA SER A 64 16.90 -5.67 3.97
C SER A 64 18.07 -6.39 4.66
N SER A 65 19.15 -6.58 3.91
CA SER A 65 20.47 -6.87 4.46
C SER A 65 21.24 -5.59 4.84
N GLU A 66 20.59 -4.42 4.83
CA GLU A 66 21.15 -3.23 5.46
C GLU A 66 21.02 -3.37 6.98
N GLY A 67 22.17 -3.61 7.61
CA GLY A 67 22.31 -3.76 9.04
C GLY A 67 21.70 -2.58 9.79
N LEU A 68 21.05 -2.91 10.91
CA LEU A 68 20.60 -1.93 11.90
C LEU A 68 21.73 -0.92 12.18
N PRO A 69 21.44 0.39 12.28
CA PRO A 69 22.47 1.35 12.66
C PRO A 69 23.06 0.94 14.01
N GLU A 70 24.38 0.71 14.04
CA GLU A 70 25.10 0.52 15.30
C GLU A 70 24.79 1.71 16.19
N LYS A 71 24.34 1.43 17.42
CA LYS A 71 24.08 2.48 18.42
C LYS A 71 25.35 3.32 18.58
N PRO A 72 25.24 4.65 18.77
CA PRO A 72 26.41 5.45 19.07
C PRO A 72 27.05 4.91 20.35
N VAL A 73 28.36 4.64 20.27
CA VAL A 73 29.21 4.34 21.41
C VAL A 73 29.34 5.63 22.23
N ASP A 74 29.10 5.52 23.54
CA ASP A 74 29.21 6.60 24.54
C ASP A 74 30.59 7.28 24.56
#